data_AF-A0A2N9JIA1-F1
#
_entry.id   AF-A0A2N9JIA1-F1
#
_cell.length_a   1.000
_cell.length_b   1.000
_cell.length_c   1.000
_cell.angle_alpha   90.00
_cell.angle_beta   90.00
_cell.angle_gamma   90.00
#
_symmetry.space_group_name_H-M   'P 1'
#
loop_
_entity.id
_entity.type
_entity.pdbx_description
1 polymer ?
#
loop_
_entity_poly.entity_id
_entity_poly.type
_entity_poly.pdbx_seq_one_letter_code
_entity_poly.pdbx_strand_id
1 'polypeptide(L)'
;MSNDDKTPGADDLGIEPRPGFDPDAAIETDPLATLPNENDPDAVPSGDDESTGRGEGVGTSKEVEGLSQGQIVWSRFIRHKGAMGGVLALVLIALLSMSSMGIFGIPGWWRIQDYNASGNVVNGAAPTLTLWPFSLGEHPFGQDDIGRDNFALVMKGIQTSLGFGVKPPNVSLGMLISQYQGAFATRPWLFWWPGVFIIFIALSINFIGDGLRDAFDPRTKRIPSQRQMDKAMAQIATGNPSTEGAK
;
A
#
# COMPACT_ATOMS: atom_id res chain seq x y z
N MET A 1 24.80 4.82 -76.30
CA MET A 1 24.24 4.97 -74.95
C MET A 1 25.35 4.67 -73.95
N SER A 2 26.07 5.71 -73.52
CA SER A 2 26.98 5.67 -72.37
C SER A 2 26.59 6.89 -71.55
N ASN A 3 25.87 6.66 -70.46
CA ASN A 3 25.48 7.71 -69.53
C ASN A 3 26.65 7.89 -68.58
N ASP A 4 27.48 8.91 -68.83
CA ASP A 4 28.49 9.35 -67.90
C ASP A 4 27.80 10.15 -66.79
N ASP A 5 27.52 9.48 -65.68
CA ASP A 5 27.09 10.09 -64.43
C ASP A 5 28.28 10.85 -63.83
N LYS A 6 28.36 12.14 -64.14
CA LYS A 6 29.36 13.04 -63.56
C LYS A 6 28.81 13.56 -62.24
N THR A 7 29.11 12.85 -61.15
CA THR A 7 28.92 13.37 -59.79
C THR A 7 29.72 14.67 -59.63
N PRO A 8 29.10 15.78 -59.20
CA PRO A 8 29.82 17.03 -58.93
C PRO A 8 30.88 16.81 -57.84
N GLY A 9 32.11 17.27 -58.10
CA GLY A 9 33.18 17.28 -57.10
C GLY A 9 32.85 18.25 -55.96
N ALA A 10 33.40 17.96 -54.77
CA ALA A 10 33.16 18.73 -53.54
C ALA A 10 33.60 20.21 -53.60
N ASP A 11 34.28 20.59 -54.67
CA ASP A 11 34.74 21.93 -55.03
C ASP A 11 33.62 22.85 -55.59
N ASP A 12 32.51 22.30 -56.09
CA ASP A 12 31.42 23.09 -56.72
C ASP A 12 30.35 23.59 -55.72
N LEU A 13 30.47 23.25 -54.43
CA LEU A 13 29.49 23.63 -53.40
C LEU A 13 29.89 24.85 -52.56
N GLY A 14 31.00 25.53 -52.88
CA GLY A 14 31.40 26.76 -52.19
C GLY A 14 31.57 26.63 -50.67
N ILE A 15 31.75 25.41 -50.17
CA ILE A 15 32.02 25.13 -48.76
C ILE A 15 33.53 25.08 -48.60
N GLU A 16 34.11 26.12 -48.01
CA GLU A 16 35.53 26.06 -47.63
C GLU A 16 35.76 24.90 -46.63
N PRO A 17 36.77 24.04 -46.86
CA PRO A 17 37.11 23.00 -45.91
C PRO A 17 37.55 23.62 -44.58
N ARG A 18 37.03 23.07 -43.46
CA ARG A 18 37.36 23.57 -42.12
C ARG A 18 38.88 23.48 -41.89
N PRO A 19 39.54 24.55 -41.43
CA PRO A 19 40.98 24.49 -41.16
C PRO A 19 41.26 23.47 -40.05
N GLY A 20 42.11 22.49 -40.36
CA GLY A 20 42.56 21.45 -39.41
C GLY A 20 41.90 20.07 -39.57
N PHE A 21 41.07 19.85 -40.59
CA PHE A 21 40.58 18.50 -40.91
C PHE A 21 41.44 17.90 -42.03
N ASP A 22 42.42 17.08 -41.65
CA ASP A 22 43.22 16.26 -42.57
C ASP A 22 42.49 14.91 -42.78
N PRO A 23 41.89 14.67 -43.95
CA PRO A 23 41.12 13.46 -44.21
C PRO A 23 41.99 12.18 -44.29
N ASP A 24 43.32 12.32 -44.39
CA ASP A 24 44.24 11.18 -44.52
C ASP A 24 44.77 10.68 -43.16
N ALA A 25 44.59 11.45 -42.08
CA ALA A 25 45.04 11.09 -40.73
C ALA A 25 44.23 9.95 -40.07
N ALA A 26 43.12 9.52 -40.67
CA ALA A 26 42.21 8.53 -40.09
C ALA A 26 42.55 7.06 -40.42
N ILE A 27 43.65 6.79 -41.13
CA ILE A 27 43.99 5.43 -41.60
C ILE A 27 45.07 4.74 -40.73
N GLU A 28 45.74 5.45 -39.82
CA GLU A 28 46.90 4.92 -39.07
C GLU A 28 46.62 4.69 -37.57
N THR A 29 45.57 3.93 -37.24
CA THR A 29 45.46 3.33 -35.89
C THR A 29 45.02 1.88 -36.04
N ASP A 30 45.98 0.98 -36.26
CA ASP A 30 45.77 -0.46 -36.15
C ASP A 30 45.46 -0.80 -34.67
N PRO A 31 44.23 -1.24 -34.34
CA PRO A 31 43.84 -1.49 -32.97
C PRO A 31 44.39 -2.82 -32.41
N LEU A 32 45.26 -3.52 -33.14
CA LEU A 32 45.86 -4.80 -32.71
C LEU A 32 47.30 -4.71 -32.17
N ALA A 33 47.91 -3.52 -32.09
CA ALA A 33 49.32 -3.38 -31.69
C ALA A 33 49.57 -3.22 -30.17
N THR A 34 48.60 -3.48 -29.28
CA THR A 34 48.81 -3.29 -27.82
C THR A 34 48.08 -4.31 -26.95
N LEU A 35 48.28 -5.61 -27.22
CA LEU A 35 48.03 -6.63 -26.19
C LEU A 35 49.39 -7.09 -25.63
N PRO A 36 49.61 -7.02 -24.31
CA PRO A 36 50.81 -7.56 -23.68
C PRO A 36 50.94 -9.05 -24.02
N ASN A 37 52.12 -9.46 -24.50
CA ASN A 37 52.43 -10.86 -24.79
C ASN A 37 52.58 -11.62 -23.46
N GLU A 38 51.61 -12.48 -23.13
CA GLU A 38 51.53 -13.25 -21.88
C GLU A 38 52.66 -14.28 -21.70
N ASN A 39 53.50 -14.49 -22.72
CA ASN A 39 54.62 -15.44 -22.68
C ASN A 39 55.99 -14.74 -22.68
N ASP A 40 56.16 -13.69 -21.89
CA ASP A 40 57.48 -13.12 -21.62
C ASP A 40 58.18 -13.95 -20.51
N PRO A 41 59.26 -14.70 -20.83
CA PRO A 41 59.96 -15.52 -19.85
C PRO A 41 60.73 -14.73 -18.79
N ASP A 42 60.84 -13.39 -18.93
CA ASP A 42 61.58 -12.53 -18.02
C ASP A 42 60.70 -11.79 -17.00
N ALA A 43 59.43 -12.16 -16.87
CA ALA A 43 58.54 -11.62 -15.84
C ALA A 43 58.94 -12.09 -14.43
N VAL A 44 59.55 -11.18 -13.67
CA VAL A 44 59.98 -11.39 -12.27
C VAL A 44 58.74 -11.61 -11.37
N PRO A 45 58.65 -12.73 -10.62
CA PRO A 45 57.55 -12.94 -9.69
C PRO A 45 57.83 -12.18 -8.40
N SER A 46 57.13 -11.08 -8.17
CA SER A 46 57.07 -10.44 -6.85
C SER A 46 56.17 -11.28 -5.95
N GLY A 47 56.79 -12.04 -5.06
CA GLY A 47 56.14 -12.74 -3.98
C GLY A 47 56.31 -11.99 -2.67
N ASP A 48 55.19 -11.63 -2.06
CA ASP A 48 55.08 -11.33 -0.64
C ASP A 48 53.64 -11.55 -0.15
N ASP A 49 53.58 -12.36 0.91
CA ASP A 49 52.60 -12.36 1.98
C ASP A 49 51.34 -13.24 1.86
N GLU A 50 51.62 -14.51 2.18
CA GLU A 50 50.79 -15.41 2.95
C GLU A 50 50.07 -14.70 4.14
N SER A 51 48.74 -14.62 4.09
CA SER A 51 47.93 -14.66 5.31
C SER A 51 46.75 -15.61 5.15
N THR A 52 46.92 -16.80 5.70
CA THR A 52 45.84 -17.73 6.03
C THR A 52 44.90 -17.09 7.05
N GLY A 53 43.88 -16.42 6.55
CA GLY A 53 42.66 -16.06 7.28
C GLY A 53 41.58 -17.09 7.04
N ARG A 54 41.61 -18.18 7.83
CA ARG A 54 40.50 -19.10 8.02
C ARG A 54 39.24 -18.30 8.38
N GLY A 55 38.31 -18.26 7.44
CA GLY A 55 37.08 -17.49 7.57
C GLY A 55 36.34 -17.51 6.26
N GLU A 56 35.97 -18.70 5.79
CA GLU A 56 34.80 -18.84 4.92
C GLU A 56 33.56 -18.45 5.73
N GLY A 57 33.47 -17.16 6.07
CA GLY A 57 32.21 -16.48 6.00
C GLY A 57 31.84 -16.51 4.54
N VAL A 58 31.18 -17.60 4.13
CA VAL A 58 29.98 -17.47 3.31
C VAL A 58 29.21 -16.36 3.99
N GLY A 59 29.46 -15.13 3.54
CA GLY A 59 28.69 -13.96 3.86
C GLY A 59 27.33 -14.37 3.37
N THR A 60 26.57 -14.89 4.33
CA THR A 60 25.15 -15.14 4.32
C THR A 60 24.63 -14.25 3.23
N SER A 61 24.23 -14.84 2.11
CA SER A 61 23.26 -14.25 1.20
C SER A 61 22.28 -13.59 2.13
N LYS A 62 22.46 -12.27 2.30
CA LYS A 62 21.88 -11.53 3.41
C LYS A 62 20.44 -11.87 3.26
N GLU A 63 20.03 -12.65 4.25
CA GLU A 63 18.86 -13.52 4.24
C GLU A 63 17.86 -12.87 3.34
N VAL A 64 17.47 -13.54 2.25
CA VAL A 64 16.50 -13.05 1.27
C VAL A 64 15.37 -12.48 2.10
N GLU A 65 15.47 -11.19 2.40
CA GLU A 65 14.64 -10.55 3.40
C GLU A 65 13.42 -10.40 2.54
N GLY A 66 12.56 -11.41 2.64
CA GLY A 66 11.24 -11.44 2.08
C GLY A 66 10.51 -10.31 2.75
N LEU A 67 10.85 -9.08 2.37
CA LEU A 67 10.12 -7.90 2.68
C LEU A 67 8.75 -8.21 2.12
N SER A 68 7.84 -8.39 3.07
CA SER A 68 6.47 -8.76 2.81
C SER A 68 5.99 -7.94 1.62
N GLN A 69 5.32 -8.59 0.67
CA GLN A 69 4.81 -7.95 -0.54
C GLN A 69 4.04 -6.64 -0.21
N GLY A 70 3.46 -6.53 0.99
CA GLY A 70 2.88 -5.31 1.54
C GLY A 70 3.88 -4.20 1.92
N GLN A 71 5.05 -4.50 2.48
CA GLN A 71 6.10 -3.51 2.77
C GLN A 71 6.61 -2.84 1.49
N ILE A 72 6.76 -3.61 0.40
CA ILE A 72 7.20 -3.10 -0.90
C ILE A 72 6.17 -2.11 -1.47
N VAL A 73 4.88 -2.45 -1.37
CA VAL A 73 3.78 -1.59 -1.83
C VAL A 73 3.68 -0.32 -0.99
N TRP A 74 3.83 -0.44 0.34
CA TRP A 74 3.78 0.68 1.28
C TRP A 74 4.88 1.72 1.04
N SER A 75 6.13 1.26 0.87
CA SER A 75 7.26 2.14 0.54
C SER A 75 7.10 2.86 -0.79
N ARG A 76 6.45 2.20 -1.78
CA ARG A 76 6.17 2.81 -3.09
C ARG A 76 5.09 3.89 -3.00
N PHE A 77 4.06 3.64 -2.20
CA PHE A 77 2.97 4.59 -1.98
C PHE A 77 3.45 5.87 -1.27
N ILE A 78 4.25 5.74 -0.21
CA ILE A 78 4.75 6.90 0.56
C ILE A 78 5.67 7.80 -0.26
N ARG A 79 6.45 7.23 -1.18
CA ARG A 79 7.33 8.00 -2.07
C ARG A 79 6.60 8.82 -3.14
N HIS A 80 5.32 8.56 -3.38
CA HIS A 80 4.57 9.19 -4.46
C HIS A 80 3.96 10.53 -4.01
N LYS A 81 4.55 11.65 -4.45
CA LYS A 81 4.15 13.02 -4.05
C LYS A 81 2.68 13.36 -4.34
N GLY A 82 2.11 12.88 -5.46
CA GLY A 82 0.69 13.11 -5.81
C GLY A 82 -0.28 12.38 -4.88
N ALA A 83 -0.17 11.05 -4.79
CA ALA A 83 -0.86 10.21 -3.81
C ALA A 83 -0.76 10.76 -2.37
N MET A 84 0.41 11.24 -1.96
CA MET A 84 0.59 11.82 -0.62
C MET A 84 -0.17 13.13 -0.43
N GLY A 85 -0.23 13.97 -1.47
CA GLY A 85 -1.08 15.16 -1.48
C GLY A 85 -2.57 14.82 -1.32
N GLY A 86 -3.05 13.76 -2.00
CA GLY A 86 -4.43 13.28 -1.87
C GLY A 86 -4.75 12.75 -0.48
N VAL A 87 -3.85 11.97 0.12
CA VAL A 87 -3.99 11.49 1.50
C VAL A 87 -4.01 12.67 2.48
N LEU A 88 -3.12 13.64 2.31
CA LEU A 88 -3.10 14.84 3.15
C LEU A 88 -4.40 15.63 3.03
N ALA A 89 -4.91 15.84 1.82
CA ALA A 89 -6.18 16.51 1.58
C ALA A 89 -7.35 15.78 2.26
N LEU A 90 -7.40 14.44 2.15
CA LEU A 90 -8.41 13.63 2.83
C LEU A 90 -8.32 13.74 4.35
N VAL A 91 -7.11 13.72 4.92
CA VAL A 91 -6.90 13.89 6.35
C VAL A 91 -7.33 15.29 6.80
N LEU A 92 -6.99 16.34 6.05
CA LEU A 92 -7.41 17.71 6.36
C LEU A 92 -8.94 17.87 6.31
N ILE A 93 -9.59 17.29 5.30
CA ILE A 93 -11.06 17.29 5.18
C ILE A 93 -11.70 16.52 6.34
N ALA A 94 -11.13 15.37 6.71
CA ALA A 94 -11.59 14.58 7.85
C ALA A 94 -11.49 15.36 9.17
N LEU A 95 -10.34 15.98 9.42
CA LEU A 95 -10.09 16.80 10.60
C LEU A 95 -11.00 18.03 10.64
N LEU A 96 -11.19 18.70 9.50
CA LEU A 96 -12.11 19.83 9.38
C LEU A 96 -13.54 19.42 9.72
N SER A 97 -14.01 18.31 9.16
CA SER A 97 -15.34 17.76 9.40
C SER A 97 -15.53 17.34 10.87
N MET A 98 -14.51 16.73 11.49
CA MET A 98 -14.51 16.39 12.93
C MET A 98 -14.51 17.62 13.83
N SER A 99 -13.70 18.63 13.51
CA SER A 99 -13.61 19.89 14.27
C SER A 99 -14.89 20.71 14.16
N SER A 100 -15.47 20.78 12.96
CA SER A 100 -16.67 21.57 12.67
C SER A 100 -17.92 21.03 13.36
N MET A 101 -18.23 19.74 13.23
CA MET A 101 -19.45 19.12 13.78
C MET A 101 -19.25 18.48 15.16
N GLY A 102 -18.00 18.36 15.62
CA GLY A 102 -17.67 17.70 16.87
C GLY A 102 -17.50 16.18 16.74
N ILE A 103 -16.91 15.57 17.77
CA ILE A 103 -16.63 14.14 17.84
C ILE A 103 -16.79 13.63 19.29
N PHE A 104 -17.28 12.41 19.48
CA PHE A 104 -17.37 11.74 20.79
C PHE A 104 -18.02 12.55 21.93
N GLY A 105 -19.08 13.31 21.62
CA GLY A 105 -19.80 14.12 22.62
C GLY A 105 -19.17 15.47 22.92
N ILE A 106 -18.05 15.82 22.26
CA ILE A 106 -17.51 17.17 22.28
C ILE A 106 -18.21 17.98 21.17
N PRO A 107 -18.88 19.09 21.50
CA PRO A 107 -19.51 19.97 20.51
C PRO A 107 -18.46 20.63 19.61
N GLY A 108 -18.73 20.67 18.30
CA GLY A 108 -17.87 21.36 17.33
C GLY A 108 -18.00 22.89 17.41
N TRP A 109 -17.10 23.60 16.73
CA TRP A 109 -17.12 25.07 16.70
C TRP A 109 -18.19 25.65 15.78
N TRP A 110 -18.80 24.84 14.90
CA TRP A 110 -19.89 25.30 14.05
C TRP A 110 -21.14 25.54 14.90
N ARG A 111 -21.80 26.68 14.68
CA ARG A 111 -22.95 27.10 15.51
C ARG A 111 -24.14 26.15 15.38
N ILE A 112 -24.31 25.54 14.20
CA ILE A 112 -25.39 24.60 13.91
C ILE A 112 -24.87 23.16 14.08
N GLN A 113 -25.06 22.59 15.26
CA GLN A 113 -24.62 21.20 15.55
C GLN A 113 -25.70 20.16 15.22
N ASP A 114 -26.96 20.58 15.28
CA ASP A 114 -28.11 19.76 14.92
C ASP A 114 -28.43 19.90 13.44
N TYR A 115 -27.75 19.12 12.60
CA TYR A 115 -27.93 19.10 11.14
C TYR A 115 -29.35 18.70 10.68
N ASN A 116 -30.15 18.09 11.55
CA ASN A 116 -31.55 17.74 11.26
C ASN A 116 -32.55 18.82 11.71
N ALA A 117 -32.11 19.83 12.47
CA ALA A 117 -32.99 20.89 12.93
C ALA A 117 -33.40 21.76 11.73
N SER A 118 -34.71 21.79 11.44
CA SER A 118 -35.31 22.69 10.46
C SER A 118 -35.64 24.01 11.14
N GLY A 119 -35.17 25.12 10.57
CA GLY A 119 -35.49 26.48 11.01
C GLY A 119 -36.29 27.25 9.97
N ASN A 120 -36.50 28.55 10.22
CA ASN A 120 -37.01 29.45 9.19
C ASN A 120 -35.93 29.66 8.13
N VAL A 121 -36.31 29.60 6.86
CA VAL A 121 -35.41 29.92 5.75
C VAL A 121 -35.05 31.40 5.81
N VAL A 122 -33.76 31.70 5.94
CA VAL A 122 -33.21 33.06 5.99
C VAL A 122 -32.63 33.40 4.63
N ASN A 123 -32.79 34.65 4.19
CA ASN A 123 -32.24 35.14 2.90
C ASN A 123 -32.61 34.28 1.68
N GLY A 124 -33.78 33.63 1.69
CA GLY A 124 -34.25 32.79 0.59
C GLY A 124 -33.32 31.60 0.29
N ALA A 125 -32.68 31.02 1.31
CA ALA A 125 -31.75 29.90 1.21
C ALA A 125 -30.44 30.19 0.44
N ALA A 126 -30.16 31.46 0.12
CA ALA A 126 -28.96 31.85 -0.60
C ALA A 126 -27.68 31.50 0.18
N PRO A 127 -26.59 31.09 -0.51
CA PRO A 127 -25.30 30.86 0.12
C PRO A 127 -24.70 32.18 0.61
N THR A 128 -24.23 32.21 1.85
CA THR A 128 -23.62 33.40 2.46
C THR A 128 -22.09 33.41 2.40
N LEU A 129 -21.48 32.41 1.77
CA LEU A 129 -20.02 32.36 1.59
C LEU A 129 -19.58 33.47 0.63
N THR A 130 -18.82 34.44 1.14
CA THR A 130 -18.15 35.44 0.32
C THR A 130 -16.67 35.10 0.22
N LEU A 131 -16.17 34.95 -1.01
CA LEU A 131 -14.77 34.61 -1.26
C LEU A 131 -13.85 35.82 -1.11
N TRP A 132 -14.33 37.02 -1.44
CA TRP A 132 -13.55 38.25 -1.33
C TRP A 132 -14.45 39.43 -0.91
N PRO A 133 -14.24 40.03 0.28
CA PRO A 133 -13.40 39.55 1.39
C PRO A 133 -13.90 38.21 1.94
N PHE A 134 -12.97 37.36 2.42
CA PHE A 134 -13.33 36.04 2.93
C PHE A 134 -14.25 36.15 4.16
N SER A 135 -15.48 35.66 4.03
CA SER A 135 -16.42 35.49 5.13
C SER A 135 -17.21 34.21 4.91
N LEU A 136 -17.20 33.32 5.91
CA LEU A 136 -18.03 32.12 5.91
C LEU A 136 -19.53 32.44 5.93
N GLY A 137 -19.92 33.56 6.56
CA GLY A 137 -21.31 33.90 6.81
C GLY A 137 -22.00 32.88 7.74
N GLU A 138 -23.33 32.96 7.82
CA GLU A 138 -24.15 32.10 8.69
C GLU A 138 -24.44 30.74 8.05
N HIS A 139 -24.64 30.72 6.74
CA HIS A 139 -24.92 29.54 5.92
C HIS A 139 -24.00 29.51 4.70
N PRO A 140 -22.73 29.07 4.82
CA PRO A 140 -21.73 29.14 3.75
C PRO A 140 -22.22 28.51 2.44
N PHE A 141 -22.93 27.40 2.54
CA PHE A 141 -23.48 26.66 1.38
C PHE A 141 -24.99 26.88 1.21
N GLY A 142 -25.57 27.85 1.92
CA GLY A 142 -27.00 28.12 1.93
C GLY A 142 -27.80 27.16 2.80
N GLN A 143 -29.12 27.26 2.70
CA GLN A 143 -30.06 26.37 3.36
C GLN A 143 -30.81 25.50 2.34
N ASP A 144 -31.52 24.48 2.81
CA ASP A 144 -32.53 23.79 2.02
C ASP A 144 -33.92 24.48 2.15
N ASP A 145 -34.92 23.97 1.44
CA ASP A 145 -36.29 24.51 1.43
C ASP A 145 -36.97 24.47 2.81
N ILE A 146 -36.41 23.73 3.76
CA ILE A 146 -36.90 23.54 5.12
C ILE A 146 -35.97 24.15 6.18
N GLY A 147 -35.02 24.99 5.75
CA GLY A 147 -34.16 25.81 6.62
C GLY A 147 -33.02 25.05 7.32
N ARG A 148 -32.63 23.88 6.83
CA ARG A 148 -31.43 23.16 7.32
C ARG A 148 -30.18 23.75 6.70
N ASP A 149 -29.09 23.78 7.47
CA ASP A 149 -27.80 24.26 7.01
C ASP A 149 -27.09 23.23 6.12
N ASN A 150 -26.86 23.57 4.84
CA ASN A 150 -26.21 22.67 3.89
C ASN A 150 -24.75 22.39 4.28
N PHE A 151 -24.07 23.35 4.93
CA PHE A 151 -22.69 23.16 5.38
C PHE A 151 -22.60 22.07 6.47
N ALA A 152 -23.45 22.13 7.50
CA ALA A 152 -23.55 21.11 8.53
C ALA A 152 -23.92 19.74 7.94
N LEU A 153 -24.81 19.70 6.94
CA LEU A 153 -25.20 18.46 6.26
C LEU A 153 -24.02 17.85 5.48
N VAL A 154 -23.25 18.65 4.76
CA VAL A 154 -22.04 18.20 4.04
C VAL A 154 -20.97 17.72 5.00
N MET A 155 -20.69 18.47 6.08
CA MET A 155 -19.73 18.06 7.10
C MET A 155 -20.15 16.74 7.74
N LYS A 156 -21.45 16.55 8.02
CA LYS A 156 -21.98 15.29 8.55
C LYS A 156 -21.88 14.14 7.56
N GLY A 157 -22.15 14.41 6.29
CA GLY A 157 -21.97 13.47 5.18
C GLY A 157 -20.53 12.99 5.10
N ILE A 158 -19.55 13.91 5.19
CA ILE A 158 -18.12 13.59 5.20
C ILE A 158 -17.78 12.66 6.37
N GLN A 159 -18.23 12.94 7.60
CA GLN A 159 -17.99 12.03 8.74
C GLN A 159 -18.56 10.63 8.46
N THR A 160 -19.77 10.56 7.90
CA THR A 160 -20.48 9.31 7.59
C THR A 160 -19.76 8.50 6.52
N SER A 161 -19.33 9.15 5.44
CA SER A 161 -18.56 8.52 4.36
C SER A 161 -17.20 8.01 4.82
N LEU A 162 -16.58 8.67 5.80
CA LEU A 162 -15.31 8.24 6.40
C LEU A 162 -15.48 7.13 7.47
N GLY A 163 -16.70 6.67 7.73
CA GLY A 163 -16.98 5.61 8.71
C GLY A 163 -16.99 6.06 10.17
N PHE A 164 -16.66 7.34 10.44
CA PHE A 164 -16.75 7.94 11.77
C PHE A 164 -18.17 8.44 12.09
N GLY A 165 -19.02 8.62 11.08
CA GLY A 165 -20.41 9.04 11.20
C GLY A 165 -21.35 7.87 11.35
N VAL A 166 -21.27 7.16 12.47
CA VAL A 166 -22.43 6.41 12.94
C VAL A 166 -23.29 7.37 13.76
N LYS A 167 -24.40 7.85 13.18
CA LYS A 167 -25.53 8.34 13.96
C LYS A 167 -26.82 7.70 13.44
N PRO A 168 -27.77 7.37 14.34
CA PRO A 168 -29.07 6.78 13.98
C PRO A 168 -29.76 7.71 12.96
N PRO A 169 -30.36 7.20 11.87
CA PRO A 169 -30.91 5.87 11.66
C PRO A 169 -30.27 5.16 10.46
N ASN A 170 -29.08 4.58 10.63
CA ASN A 170 -28.63 3.52 9.73
C ASN A 170 -29.20 2.21 10.28
N VAL A 171 -30.11 1.60 9.53
CA VAL A 171 -30.74 0.30 9.85
C VAL A 171 -29.69 -0.80 9.97
N SER A 172 -29.01 -0.89 11.11
CA SER A 172 -28.16 -2.05 11.40
C SER A 172 -29.06 -3.20 11.82
N LEU A 173 -28.71 -4.44 11.42
CA LEU A 173 -29.48 -5.63 11.80
C LEU A 173 -29.64 -5.74 13.34
N GLY A 174 -28.65 -5.29 14.10
CA GLY A 174 -28.72 -5.19 15.57
C GLY A 174 -29.67 -4.08 16.09
N MET A 175 -29.78 -2.94 15.39
CA MET A 175 -30.73 -1.88 15.73
C MET A 175 -32.17 -2.29 15.41
N LEU A 176 -32.40 -2.99 14.29
CA LEU A 176 -33.69 -3.60 13.95
C LEU A 176 -34.15 -4.56 15.06
N ILE A 177 -33.24 -5.43 15.53
CA ILE A 177 -33.49 -6.33 16.66
C ILE A 177 -33.87 -5.54 17.93
N SER A 178 -33.12 -4.49 18.27
CA SER A 178 -33.37 -3.67 19.47
C SER A 178 -34.71 -2.90 19.39
N GLN A 179 -35.01 -2.30 18.24
CA GLN A 179 -36.25 -1.53 18.02
C GLN A 179 -37.51 -2.40 18.03
N TYR A 180 -37.42 -3.67 17.60
CA TYR A 180 -38.56 -4.58 17.57
C TYR A 180 -38.75 -5.41 18.84
N GLN A 181 -37.95 -5.21 19.90
CA GLN A 181 -38.15 -5.90 21.19
C GLN A 181 -39.56 -5.69 21.76
N GLY A 182 -40.11 -4.47 21.65
CA GLY A 182 -41.46 -4.16 22.10
C GLY A 182 -42.58 -4.67 21.17
N ALA A 183 -42.28 -4.97 19.91
CA ALA A 183 -43.22 -5.49 18.91
C ALA A 183 -43.15 -7.03 18.76
N PHE A 184 -42.31 -7.70 19.55
CA PHE A 184 -42.08 -9.14 19.49
C PHE A 184 -43.37 -9.95 19.66
N ALA A 185 -44.27 -9.47 20.53
CA ALA A 185 -45.55 -10.14 20.81
C ALA A 185 -46.58 -10.02 19.67
N THR A 186 -46.48 -9.00 18.81
CA THR A 186 -47.47 -8.74 17.75
C THR A 186 -46.98 -9.11 16.36
N ARG A 187 -45.67 -9.00 16.07
CA ARG A 187 -45.10 -9.27 14.74
C ARG A 187 -43.72 -9.94 14.80
N PRO A 188 -43.65 -11.22 15.20
CA PRO A 188 -42.38 -11.92 15.43
C PRO A 188 -41.53 -12.11 14.16
N TRP A 189 -42.13 -12.10 12.97
CA TRP A 189 -41.41 -12.29 11.70
C TRP A 189 -40.41 -11.18 11.38
N LEU A 190 -40.59 -9.96 11.92
CA LEU A 190 -39.62 -8.86 11.76
C LEU A 190 -38.27 -9.14 12.44
N PHE A 191 -38.24 -10.06 13.40
CA PHE A 191 -37.03 -10.41 14.14
C PHE A 191 -36.25 -11.56 13.48
N TRP A 192 -36.97 -12.54 12.91
CA TRP A 192 -36.34 -13.73 12.34
C TRP A 192 -35.45 -13.44 11.15
N TRP A 193 -35.87 -12.57 10.23
CA TRP A 193 -35.07 -12.28 9.02
C TRP A 193 -33.71 -11.61 9.34
N PRO A 194 -33.65 -10.52 10.13
CA PRO A 194 -32.37 -9.95 10.54
C PRO A 194 -31.52 -10.90 11.39
N GLY A 195 -32.14 -11.66 12.30
CA GLY A 195 -31.43 -12.60 13.17
C GLY A 195 -30.76 -13.74 12.41
N VAL A 196 -31.47 -14.37 11.47
CA VAL A 196 -30.92 -15.45 10.62
C VAL A 196 -29.78 -14.92 9.75
N PHE A 197 -29.90 -13.71 9.21
CA PHE A 197 -28.82 -13.08 8.43
C PHE A 197 -27.55 -12.87 9.25
N ILE A 198 -27.67 -12.37 10.49
CA ILE A 198 -26.50 -12.20 11.38
C ILE A 198 -25.84 -13.56 11.65
N ILE A 199 -26.63 -14.59 11.98
CA ILE A 199 -26.12 -15.93 12.25
C ILE A 199 -25.38 -16.48 11.04
N PHE A 200 -25.95 -16.33 9.84
CA PHE A 200 -25.34 -16.79 8.59
C PHE A 200 -24.01 -16.07 8.29
N ILE A 201 -23.97 -14.74 8.45
CA ILE A 201 -22.74 -13.94 8.29
C ILE A 201 -21.69 -14.38 9.31
N ALA A 202 -22.07 -14.55 10.58
CA ALA A 202 -21.17 -14.99 11.65
C ALA A 202 -20.59 -16.39 11.37
N LEU A 203 -21.42 -17.33 10.93
CA LEU A 203 -20.99 -18.67 10.51
C LEU A 203 -20.03 -18.62 9.32
N SER A 204 -20.32 -17.78 8.33
CA SER A 204 -19.49 -17.62 7.14
C SER A 204 -18.10 -17.09 7.50
N ILE A 205 -18.05 -16.06 8.35
CA ILE A 205 -16.80 -15.50 8.87
C ILE A 205 -16.04 -16.53 9.72
N ASN A 206 -16.74 -17.28 10.57
CA ASN A 206 -16.14 -18.33 11.39
C ASN A 206 -15.50 -19.43 10.51
N PHE A 207 -16.21 -19.87 9.48
CA PHE A 207 -15.71 -20.85 8.51
C PHE A 207 -14.47 -20.35 7.76
N ILE A 208 -14.47 -19.08 7.35
CA ILE A 208 -13.31 -18.45 6.72
C ILE A 208 -12.14 -18.37 7.71
N GLY A 209 -12.42 -18.03 8.96
CA GLY A 209 -11.43 -17.98 10.04
C GLY A 209 -10.77 -19.34 10.28
N ASP A 210 -11.57 -20.41 10.37
CA ASP A 210 -11.07 -21.77 10.54
C ASP A 210 -10.34 -22.28 9.29
N GLY A 211 -10.83 -21.93 8.08
CA GLY A 211 -10.17 -22.28 6.82
C GLY A 211 -8.83 -21.57 6.62
N LEU A 212 -8.73 -20.29 7.02
CA LEU A 212 -7.45 -19.58 7.07
C LEU A 212 -6.55 -20.19 8.15
N ARG A 213 -7.06 -20.48 9.34
CA ARG A 213 -6.28 -21.08 10.43
C ARG A 213 -5.67 -22.42 10.02
N ASP A 214 -6.41 -23.28 9.35
CA ASP A 214 -5.93 -24.58 8.87
C ASP A 214 -4.90 -24.43 7.73
N ALA A 215 -5.07 -23.41 6.86
CA ALA A 215 -4.09 -23.05 5.83
C ALA A 215 -2.80 -22.41 6.39
N PHE A 216 -2.88 -21.80 7.58
CA PHE A 216 -1.79 -21.11 8.26
C PHE A 216 -1.25 -21.84 9.50
N ASP A 217 -1.67 -23.09 9.79
CA ASP A 217 -1.06 -23.92 10.83
C ASP A 217 0.02 -24.82 10.20
N PRO A 218 1.30 -24.41 10.19
CA PRO A 218 2.40 -25.29 9.88
C PRO A 218 2.62 -26.21 11.08
N ARG A 219 1.64 -27.06 11.38
CA ARG A 219 1.81 -28.14 12.36
C ARG A 219 2.67 -29.20 11.69
N THR A 220 3.97 -28.93 11.72
CA THR A 220 5.05 -29.77 11.25
C THR A 220 4.86 -31.17 11.81
N LYS A 221 4.30 -32.07 10.99
CA LYS A 221 4.54 -33.51 11.16
C LYS A 221 6.02 -33.69 10.86
N ARG A 222 6.87 -33.51 11.88
CA ARG A 222 8.27 -33.95 11.83
C ARG A 222 8.20 -35.46 11.70
N ILE A 223 8.20 -35.96 10.47
CA ILE A 223 8.44 -37.37 10.20
C ILE A 223 9.83 -37.64 10.82
N PRO A 224 9.94 -38.48 11.86
CA PRO A 224 11.23 -38.78 12.44
C PRO A 224 12.12 -39.34 11.34
N SER A 225 13.34 -38.80 11.21
CA SER A 225 14.23 -39.23 10.13
C SER A 225 14.54 -40.72 10.31
N GLN A 226 14.71 -41.44 9.20
CA GLN A 226 14.99 -42.89 9.18
C GLN A 226 16.02 -43.32 10.24
N ARG A 227 17.05 -42.50 10.46
CA ARG A 227 18.10 -42.75 11.46
C ARG A 227 17.60 -42.78 12.92
N GLN A 228 16.56 -42.04 13.24
CA GLN A 228 15.93 -42.05 14.57
C GLN A 228 15.02 -43.27 14.74
N MET A 229 14.36 -43.71 13.65
CA MET A 229 13.57 -44.93 13.64
C MET A 229 14.45 -46.17 13.74
N ASP A 230 15.58 -46.21 13.02
CA ASP A 230 16.57 -47.28 13.08
C ASP A 230 17.19 -47.37 14.48
N LYS A 231 17.49 -46.23 15.12
CA LYS A 231 17.98 -46.21 16.50
C LYS A 231 16.92 -46.67 17.50
N ALA A 232 15.67 -46.26 17.34
CA ALA A 232 14.57 -46.71 18.19
C ALA A 232 14.29 -48.22 18.02
N MET A 233 14.32 -48.74 16.79
CA MET A 233 14.18 -50.17 16.50
C MET A 233 15.36 -50.98 17.03
N ALA A 234 16.59 -50.48 16.86
CA ALA A 234 17.78 -51.09 17.43
C ALA A 234 17.68 -51.15 18.97
N GLN A 235 17.23 -50.07 19.61
CA GLN A 235 17.03 -50.00 21.07
C GLN A 235 15.93 -50.95 21.56
N ILE A 236 14.87 -51.16 20.78
CA ILE A 236 13.82 -52.15 21.09
C ILE A 236 14.35 -53.58 20.95
N ALA A 237 15.19 -53.86 19.96
CA ALA A 237 15.79 -55.18 19.74
C ALA A 237 16.82 -55.57 20.81
N THR A 238 17.52 -54.61 21.43
CA THR A 238 18.45 -54.86 22.55
C THR A 238 17.77 -54.95 23.92
N GLY A 239 16.45 -54.77 24.00
CA GLY A 239 15.67 -55.07 25.20
C GLY A 239 15.97 -54.19 26.42
N ASN A 240 16.48 -52.97 26.25
CA ASN A 240 16.73 -52.06 27.38
C ASN A 240 15.92 -50.75 27.26
N PRO A 241 14.73 -50.66 27.89
CA PRO A 241 13.94 -49.45 27.91
C PRO A 241 14.37 -48.58 29.10
N SER A 242 15.41 -47.75 28.94
CA SER A 242 15.62 -46.65 29.88
C SER A 242 16.36 -45.44 29.28
N THR A 243 15.65 -44.31 29.39
CA THR A 243 16.14 -42.93 29.59
C THR A 243 16.92 -42.26 28.46
N GLU A 244 16.28 -41.33 27.75
CA GLU A 244 16.60 -39.90 27.84
C GLU A 244 15.60 -39.05 27.03
N GLY A 245 14.95 -38.09 27.67
CA GLY A 245 14.03 -37.18 26.99
C GLY A 245 13.10 -36.37 27.88
N ALA A 246 13.53 -36.04 29.11
CA ALA A 246 12.93 -34.97 29.88
C ALA A 246 13.96 -33.83 29.99
N LYS A 247 13.98 -32.96 28.99
CA LYS A 247 14.31 -31.52 29.09
C LYS A 247 13.64 -30.79 27.94
#